data_AF-A0A7M3XW98-F1
#
_entry.id   AF-A0A7M3XW98-F1
#
_cell.length_a   1.000
_cell.length_b   1.000
_cell.length_c   1.000
_cell.angle_alpha   90.00
_cell.angle_beta   90.00
_cell.angle_gamma   90.00
#
_symmetry.space_group_name_H-M   'P 1'
#
loop_
_entity.id
_entity.type
_entity.pdbx_description
1 polymer ?
#
loop_
_entity_poly.entity_id
_entity_poly.type
_entity_poly.pdbx_seq_one_letter_code
_entity_poly.pdbx_strand_id
1 'polypeptide(L)'
;MRDVSGLRRDREGLTAVIEFLSAFTLFLMILTAFLSLAQMQMGSNDPYLDRLDRSAVLGLDRLVADEGWYVPVVDGEADVANGTSAWHEQSAADLEEGRVRAGLVVDGVFDEDRLAALSKVTEQAFAAGLGLDAAFDVHLRIDELDANGSTESTVFEGGTTRIGA
;
A
#
# COMPACT_ATOMS: atom_id res chain seq x y z
N MET A 1 71.82 18.79 -32.19
CA MET A 1 71.34 19.34 -30.91
C MET A 1 69.82 19.57 -31.00
N ARG A 2 69.06 18.48 -31.13
CA ARG A 2 67.59 18.41 -31.17
C ARG A 2 67.26 17.00 -30.71
N ASP A 3 66.55 16.87 -29.58
CA ASP A 3 65.79 15.69 -29.12
C ASP A 3 65.53 15.68 -27.60
N VAL A 4 66.04 16.64 -26.83
CA VAL A 4 65.74 16.73 -25.40
C VAL A 4 64.37 17.38 -25.12
N SER A 5 63.86 18.20 -26.06
CA SER A 5 62.61 18.94 -25.88
C SER A 5 61.35 18.11 -26.13
N GLY A 6 61.40 17.11 -27.02
CA GLY A 6 60.28 16.21 -27.29
C GLY A 6 60.03 15.24 -26.15
N LEU A 7 61.10 14.64 -25.61
CA LEU A 7 61.03 13.72 -24.46
C LEU A 7 60.49 14.38 -23.18
N ARG A 8 60.70 15.68 -22.99
CA ARG A 8 60.15 16.43 -21.83
C ARG A 8 58.65 16.68 -21.98
N ARG A 9 58.17 17.03 -23.18
CA ARG A 9 56.73 17.20 -23.46
C ARG A 9 55.95 15.89 -23.35
N ASP A 10 56.51 14.78 -23.85
CA ASP A 10 55.88 13.46 -23.71
C ASP A 10 55.80 13.02 -22.24
N ARG A 11 56.83 13.31 -21.43
CA ARG A 11 56.80 13.01 -19.99
C ARG A 11 55.79 13.87 -19.22
N GLU A 12 55.65 15.14 -19.57
CA GLU A 12 54.69 16.06 -18.99
C GLU A 12 53.25 15.69 -19.37
N GLY A 13 53.02 15.33 -20.64
CA GLY A 13 51.74 14.79 -21.11
C GLY A 13 51.37 13.46 -20.45
N LEU A 14 52.32 12.54 -20.32
CA LEU A 14 52.10 11.27 -19.62
C LEU A 14 51.77 11.49 -18.13
N THR A 15 52.45 12.44 -17.48
CA THR A 15 52.18 12.81 -16.08
C THR A 15 50.78 13.40 -15.92
N ALA A 16 50.38 14.30 -16.82
CA ALA A 16 49.03 14.88 -16.82
C ALA A 16 47.93 13.82 -17.03
N VAL A 17 48.16 12.83 -17.90
CA VAL A 17 47.23 11.72 -18.11
C VAL A 17 47.14 10.82 -16.87
N ILE A 18 48.25 10.52 -16.22
CA ILE A 18 48.27 9.72 -14.98
C ILE A 18 47.55 10.47 -13.85
N GLU A 19 47.80 11.76 -13.69
CA GLU A 19 47.13 12.60 -12.70
C GLU A 19 45.62 12.62 -12.93
N PHE A 20 45.19 12.85 -14.17
CA PHE A 20 43.78 12.81 -14.55
C PHE A 20 43.13 11.45 -14.26
N LEU A 21 43.77 10.35 -14.69
CA LEU A 21 43.24 9.00 -14.46
C LEU A 21 43.19 8.68 -12.96
N SER A 22 44.19 9.07 -12.17
CA SER A 22 44.21 8.83 -10.73
C SER A 22 43.12 9.61 -10.00
N ALA A 23 42.90 10.88 -10.37
CA ALA A 23 41.82 11.69 -9.83
C ALA A 23 40.44 11.15 -10.26
N PHE A 24 40.31 10.69 -11.49
CA PHE A 24 39.08 10.08 -12.00
C PHE A 24 38.77 8.74 -11.31
N THR A 25 39.77 7.88 -11.13
CA THR A 25 39.60 6.63 -10.37
C THR A 25 39.25 6.89 -8.91
N LEU A 26 39.90 7.87 -8.27
CA LEU A 26 39.57 8.27 -6.90
C LEU A 26 38.12 8.79 -6.81
N PHE A 27 37.73 9.63 -7.76
CA PHE A 27 36.35 10.13 -7.86
C PHE A 27 35.35 8.98 -8.03
N LEU A 28 35.62 8.02 -8.92
CA LEU A 28 34.75 6.86 -9.08
C LEU A 28 34.70 5.99 -7.82
N MET A 29 35.83 5.75 -7.16
CA MET A 29 35.86 5.03 -5.87
C MET A 29 35.00 5.73 -4.82
N ILE A 30 35.10 7.06 -4.73
CA ILE A 30 34.28 7.87 -3.82
C ILE A 30 32.80 7.79 -4.20
N LEU A 31 32.45 7.93 -5.49
CA LEU A 31 31.07 7.88 -5.96
C LEU A 31 30.44 6.49 -5.73
N THR A 32 31.17 5.42 -6.00
CA THR A 32 30.72 4.06 -5.69
C THR A 32 30.54 3.85 -4.20
N ALA A 33 31.48 4.31 -3.36
CA ALA A 33 31.36 4.22 -1.90
C ALA A 33 30.14 4.99 -1.37
N PHE A 34 29.85 6.18 -1.90
CA PHE A 34 28.67 6.96 -1.53
C PHE A 34 27.37 6.29 -1.98
N LEU A 35 27.31 5.75 -3.20
CA LEU A 35 26.14 5.01 -3.67
C LEU A 35 25.88 3.75 -2.85
N SER A 36 26.94 3.00 -2.50
CA SER A 36 26.83 1.84 -1.61
C SER A 36 26.35 2.23 -0.20
N LEU A 37 26.82 3.36 0.34
CA LEU A 37 26.36 3.86 1.64
C LEU A 37 24.90 4.32 1.60
N ALA A 38 24.46 4.99 0.54
CA ALA A 38 23.08 5.44 0.37
C ALA A 38 22.11 4.24 0.30
N GLN A 39 22.50 3.17 -0.41
CA GLN A 39 21.74 1.92 -0.43
C GLN A 39 21.65 1.27 0.96
N MET A 40 22.71 1.38 1.78
CA MET A 40 22.71 0.85 3.14
C MET A 40 21.85 1.69 4.10
N GLN A 41 21.84 3.02 3.94
CA GLN A 41 21.08 3.94 4.81
C GLN A 41 19.57 3.92 4.55
N MET A 42 19.11 3.59 3.34
CA MET A 42 17.68 3.50 3.03
C MET A 42 17.06 2.13 3.30
N GLY A 43 17.85 1.14 3.75
CA GLY A 43 17.37 -0.23 3.94
C GLY A 43 16.76 -0.83 2.66
N SER A 44 16.04 -1.93 2.80
CA SER A 44 15.18 -2.46 1.73
C SER A 44 14.00 -1.51 1.52
N ASN A 45 14.19 -0.43 0.77
CA ASN A 45 13.09 0.42 0.33
C ASN A 45 12.37 -0.30 -0.81
N ASP A 46 11.31 -1.03 -0.47
CA ASP A 46 10.41 -1.65 -1.43
C ASP A 46 9.10 -0.85 -1.48
N PRO A 47 8.91 0.02 -2.50
CA PRO A 47 7.70 0.82 -2.65
C PRO A 47 6.42 0.00 -2.80
N TYR A 48 6.50 -1.28 -3.12
CA TYR A 48 5.35 -2.17 -3.15
C TYR A 48 4.93 -2.56 -1.72
N LEU A 49 5.89 -2.97 -0.88
CA LEU A 49 5.62 -3.31 0.52
C LEU A 49 5.15 -2.08 1.30
N ASP A 50 5.77 -0.91 1.10
CA ASP A 50 5.35 0.33 1.76
C ASP A 50 3.90 0.73 1.41
N ARG A 51 3.49 0.45 0.17
CA ARG A 51 2.11 0.70 -0.27
C ARG A 51 1.16 -0.32 0.33
N LEU A 52 1.53 -1.60 0.34
CA LEU A 52 0.75 -2.67 0.97
C LEU A 52 0.50 -2.40 2.45
N ASP A 53 1.55 -2.08 3.21
CA ASP A 53 1.44 -1.81 4.65
C ASP A 53 0.53 -0.60 4.92
N ARG A 54 0.70 0.48 4.13
CA ARG A 54 -0.16 1.66 4.24
C ARG A 54 -1.61 1.32 3.90
N SER A 55 -1.84 0.55 2.84
CA SER A 55 -3.17 0.10 2.42
C SER A 55 -3.82 -0.80 3.47
N ALA A 56 -3.06 -1.69 4.11
CA ALA A 56 -3.54 -2.54 5.18
C ALA A 56 -3.96 -1.74 6.42
N VAL A 57 -3.12 -0.79 6.85
CA VAL A 57 -3.44 0.09 7.99
C VAL A 57 -4.67 0.93 7.71
N LEU A 58 -4.76 1.56 6.53
CA LEU A 58 -5.90 2.39 6.16
C LEU A 58 -7.18 1.56 5.93
N GLY A 59 -7.07 0.36 5.38
CA GLY A 59 -8.19 -0.56 5.22
C GLY A 59 -8.74 -0.99 6.57
N LEU A 60 -7.85 -1.39 7.50
CA LEU A 60 -8.25 -1.74 8.86
C LEU A 60 -8.91 -0.55 9.57
N ASP A 61 -8.32 0.64 9.51
CA ASP A 61 -8.87 1.87 10.08
C ASP A 61 -10.28 2.17 9.54
N ARG A 62 -10.50 2.03 8.23
CA ARG A 62 -11.84 2.20 7.61
C ARG A 62 -12.82 1.10 8.01
N LEU A 63 -12.34 -0.10 8.28
CA LEU A 63 -13.17 -1.22 8.72
C LEU A 63 -13.62 -1.06 10.17
N VAL A 64 -12.76 -0.53 11.04
CA VAL A 64 -13.05 -0.31 12.47
C VAL A 64 -13.48 1.12 12.81
N ALA A 65 -13.67 1.97 11.80
CA ALA A 65 -14.12 3.34 12.00
C ALA A 65 -15.52 3.38 12.64
N ASP A 66 -15.71 4.36 13.55
CA ASP A 66 -16.89 4.56 14.41
C ASP A 66 -18.25 4.66 13.67
N GLU A 67 -18.24 4.95 12.36
CA GLU A 67 -19.46 4.86 11.54
C GLU A 67 -19.18 4.47 10.07
N GLY A 68 -19.67 3.29 9.70
CA GLY A 68 -19.93 2.92 8.32
C GLY A 68 -20.93 3.87 7.64
N TRP A 69 -20.85 3.95 6.31
CA TRP A 69 -21.64 4.90 5.53
C TRP A 69 -21.93 4.33 4.13
N TYR A 70 -23.15 4.55 3.65
CA TYR A 70 -23.58 4.25 2.29
C TYR A 70 -23.97 5.52 1.56
N VAL A 71 -23.57 5.63 0.29
CA VAL A 71 -23.96 6.71 -0.63
C VAL A 71 -24.55 6.08 -1.88
N PRO A 72 -25.84 6.32 -2.18
CA PRO A 72 -26.42 5.86 -3.43
C PRO A 72 -25.78 6.57 -4.63
N VAL A 73 -25.76 5.90 -5.78
CA VAL A 73 -25.31 6.48 -7.04
C VAL A 73 -26.53 6.60 -7.96
N VAL A 74 -26.79 7.81 -8.44
CA VAL A 74 -27.92 8.11 -9.34
C VAL A 74 -27.35 8.76 -10.59
N ASP A 75 -27.67 8.19 -11.77
CA ASP A 75 -27.14 8.66 -13.06
C ASP A 75 -25.61 8.70 -13.15
N GLY A 76 -24.94 7.81 -12.39
CA GLY A 76 -23.47 7.74 -12.32
C GLY A 76 -22.81 8.75 -11.38
N GLU A 77 -23.59 9.62 -10.73
CA GLU A 77 -23.10 10.56 -9.73
C GLU A 77 -23.46 10.11 -8.31
N ALA A 78 -22.55 10.33 -7.36
CA ALA A 78 -22.79 10.00 -5.96
C ALA A 78 -23.78 11.00 -5.35
N ASP A 79 -24.93 10.51 -4.92
CA ASP A 79 -25.96 11.30 -4.26
C ASP A 79 -25.71 11.35 -2.75
N VAL A 80 -24.77 12.24 -2.39
CA VAL A 80 -24.34 12.44 -1.00
C VAL A 80 -25.49 12.90 -0.09
N ALA A 81 -26.50 13.57 -0.65
CA ALA A 81 -27.63 14.08 0.13
C ALA A 81 -28.52 12.95 0.67
N ASN A 82 -28.57 11.82 -0.03
CA ASN A 82 -29.31 10.62 0.38
C ASN A 82 -28.41 9.54 1.00
N GLY A 83 -27.19 9.91 1.42
CA GLY A 83 -26.30 9.02 2.16
C GLY A 83 -26.82 8.70 3.56
N THR A 84 -26.50 7.50 4.05
CA THR A 84 -26.94 7.03 5.38
C THR A 84 -25.88 6.17 6.06
N SER A 85 -25.81 6.24 7.39
CA SER A 85 -25.00 5.33 8.22
C SER A 85 -25.66 3.96 8.41
N ALA A 86 -26.98 3.86 8.16
CA ALA A 86 -27.74 2.61 8.18
C ALA A 86 -27.55 1.80 6.89
N TRP A 87 -26.30 1.63 6.46
CA TRP A 87 -25.95 0.87 5.26
C TRP A 87 -26.32 -0.62 5.41
N HIS A 88 -26.24 -1.17 6.62
CA HIS A 88 -26.51 -2.57 6.93
C HIS A 88 -27.98 -2.96 6.70
N GLU A 89 -28.88 -1.97 6.74
CA GLU A 89 -30.31 -2.11 6.44
C GLU A 89 -30.62 -2.12 4.93
N GLN A 90 -29.69 -1.66 4.10
CA GLN A 90 -29.89 -1.58 2.65
C GLN A 90 -29.91 -2.97 2.02
N SER A 91 -30.55 -3.07 0.84
CA SER A 91 -30.55 -4.31 0.07
C SER A 91 -29.18 -4.55 -0.59
N ALA A 92 -28.86 -5.80 -0.88
CA ALA A 92 -27.61 -6.13 -1.59
C ALA A 92 -27.52 -5.43 -2.96
N ALA A 93 -28.66 -5.25 -3.65
CA ALA A 93 -28.71 -4.56 -4.93
C ALA A 93 -28.36 -3.07 -4.80
N ASP A 94 -28.87 -2.40 -3.76
CA ASP A 94 -28.55 -0.99 -3.51
C ASP A 94 -27.06 -0.83 -3.15
N LEU A 95 -26.54 -1.73 -2.31
CA LEU A 95 -25.12 -1.72 -1.91
C LEU A 95 -24.15 -2.01 -3.07
N GLU A 96 -24.59 -2.76 -4.08
CA GLU A 96 -23.82 -3.04 -5.30
C GLU A 96 -23.74 -1.82 -6.22
N GLU A 97 -24.84 -1.08 -6.38
CA GLU A 97 -24.91 0.08 -7.27
C GLU A 97 -24.30 1.34 -6.62
N GLY A 98 -24.41 1.47 -5.31
CA GLY A 98 -23.87 2.59 -4.55
C GLY A 98 -22.43 2.39 -4.06
N ARG A 99 -22.00 3.29 -3.18
CA ARG A 99 -20.70 3.24 -2.51
C ARG A 99 -20.90 2.95 -1.04
N VAL A 100 -20.25 1.91 -0.52
CA VAL A 100 -20.37 1.50 0.88
C VAL A 100 -19.01 1.50 1.58
N ARG A 101 -18.99 2.01 2.80
CA ARG A 101 -17.92 1.84 3.79
C ARG A 101 -18.49 1.10 4.98
N ALA A 102 -17.96 -0.08 5.28
CA ALA A 102 -18.56 -0.98 6.27
C ALA A 102 -18.57 -0.41 7.70
N GLY A 103 -17.45 0.11 8.23
CA GLY A 103 -17.34 0.67 9.58
C GLY A 103 -18.10 -0.13 10.64
N LEU A 104 -17.47 -1.17 11.15
CA LEU A 104 -18.06 -2.24 11.95
C LEU A 104 -18.13 -1.94 13.46
N VAL A 105 -17.52 -0.85 13.90
CA VAL A 105 -17.45 -0.50 15.31
C VAL A 105 -18.38 0.68 15.56
N VAL A 106 -19.20 0.59 16.60
CA VAL A 106 -20.05 1.66 17.11
C VAL A 106 -19.81 1.74 18.62
N ASP A 107 -19.54 2.95 19.12
CA ASP A 107 -19.23 3.19 20.54
C ASP A 107 -18.10 2.30 21.11
N GLY A 108 -17.12 1.96 20.26
CA GLY A 108 -15.97 1.12 20.63
C GLY A 108 -16.26 -0.39 20.72
N VAL A 109 -17.43 -0.85 20.30
CA VAL A 109 -17.81 -2.27 20.25
C VAL A 109 -18.20 -2.66 18.83
N PHE A 110 -17.92 -3.91 18.44
CA PHE A 110 -18.40 -4.43 17.16
C PHE A 110 -19.92 -4.49 17.13
N ASP A 111 -20.51 -3.93 16.08
CA ASP A 111 -21.94 -3.95 15.81
C ASP A 111 -22.29 -5.25 15.07
N GLU A 112 -23.07 -6.13 15.72
CA GLU A 112 -23.43 -7.45 15.21
C GLU A 112 -24.29 -7.37 13.93
N ASP A 113 -25.17 -6.37 13.83
CA ASP A 113 -26.05 -6.19 12.67
C ASP A 113 -25.22 -5.80 11.43
N ARG A 114 -24.22 -4.93 11.61
CA ARG A 114 -23.26 -4.57 10.57
C ARG A 114 -22.38 -5.75 10.16
N LEU A 115 -21.92 -6.53 11.12
CA LEU A 115 -21.10 -7.72 10.88
C LEU A 115 -21.87 -8.76 10.05
N ALA A 116 -23.13 -9.01 10.38
CA ALA A 116 -24.00 -9.90 9.61
C ALA A 116 -24.28 -9.35 8.20
N ALA A 117 -24.45 -8.04 8.07
CA ALA A 117 -24.72 -7.37 6.80
C ALA A 117 -23.52 -7.31 5.84
N LEU A 118 -22.28 -7.58 6.29
CA LEU A 118 -21.10 -7.68 5.41
C LEU A 118 -21.31 -8.67 4.27
N SER A 119 -22.06 -9.75 4.51
CA SER A 119 -22.38 -10.77 3.50
C SER A 119 -23.20 -10.21 2.30
N LYS A 120 -23.85 -9.05 2.47
CA LYS A 120 -24.61 -8.35 1.42
C LYS A 120 -23.71 -7.46 0.55
N VAL A 121 -22.49 -7.17 0.98
CA VAL A 121 -21.55 -6.30 0.27
C VAL A 121 -20.75 -7.15 -0.71
N THR A 122 -20.70 -6.75 -1.98
CA THR A 122 -19.89 -7.45 -2.98
C THR A 122 -18.39 -7.29 -2.69
N GLU A 123 -17.57 -8.26 -3.09
CA GLU A 123 -16.11 -8.22 -2.87
C GLU A 123 -15.47 -6.95 -3.46
N GLN A 124 -15.97 -6.51 -4.62
CA GLN A 124 -15.49 -5.30 -5.30
C GLN A 124 -15.88 -4.02 -4.53
N ALA A 125 -17.14 -3.92 -4.08
CA ALA A 125 -17.59 -2.80 -3.27
C ALA A 125 -16.86 -2.75 -1.93
N PHE A 126 -16.57 -3.93 -1.35
CA PHE A 126 -15.79 -4.05 -0.12
C PHE A 126 -14.36 -3.55 -0.30
N ALA A 127 -13.63 -4.03 -1.31
CA ALA A 127 -12.27 -3.57 -1.60
C ALA A 127 -12.21 -2.05 -1.90
N ALA A 128 -13.20 -1.54 -2.65
CA ALA A 128 -13.33 -0.11 -2.93
C ALA A 128 -13.62 0.70 -1.64
N GLY A 129 -14.48 0.20 -0.76
CA GLY A 129 -14.80 0.81 0.54
C GLY A 129 -13.61 0.87 1.49
N LEU A 130 -12.70 -0.09 1.39
CA LEU A 130 -11.41 -0.10 2.11
C LEU A 130 -10.36 0.82 1.47
N GLY A 131 -10.62 1.36 0.28
CA GLY A 131 -9.71 2.26 -0.43
C GLY A 131 -8.43 1.56 -0.91
N LEU A 132 -8.56 0.30 -1.31
CA LEU A 132 -7.45 -0.51 -1.79
C LEU A 132 -7.22 -0.29 -3.28
N ASP A 133 -5.96 -0.37 -3.69
CA ASP A 133 -5.59 -0.33 -5.10
C ASP A 133 -6.06 -1.61 -5.79
N ALA A 134 -6.43 -1.51 -7.07
CA ALA A 134 -6.89 -2.65 -7.87
C ALA A 134 -5.84 -3.77 -8.02
N ALA A 135 -4.58 -3.50 -7.71
CA ALA A 135 -3.50 -4.48 -7.69
C ALA A 135 -3.48 -5.38 -6.44
N PHE A 136 -4.33 -5.11 -5.44
CA PHE A 136 -4.35 -5.87 -4.19
C PHE A 136 -5.64 -6.67 -4.03
N ASP A 137 -5.47 -7.91 -3.57
CA ASP A 137 -6.56 -8.77 -3.12
C ASP A 137 -6.74 -8.67 -1.59
N VAL A 138 -7.97 -8.85 -1.12
CA VAL A 138 -8.30 -8.84 0.31
C VAL A 138 -8.89 -10.17 0.71
N HIS A 139 -8.48 -10.67 1.87
CA HIS A 139 -9.20 -11.70 2.58
C HIS A 139 -9.44 -11.22 4.00
N LEU A 140 -10.71 -11.11 4.39
CA LEU A 140 -11.15 -10.73 5.73
C LEU A 140 -11.77 -11.95 6.41
N ARG A 141 -11.22 -12.28 7.58
CA ARG A 141 -11.75 -13.28 8.49
C ARG A 141 -11.89 -12.66 9.88
N ILE A 142 -13.06 -12.86 10.49
CA ILE A 142 -13.37 -12.38 11.83
C ILE A 142 -13.73 -13.59 12.67
N ASP A 143 -12.91 -13.85 13.68
CA ASP A 143 -13.07 -14.96 14.61
C ASP A 143 -13.47 -14.43 15.99
N GLU A 144 -14.39 -15.15 16.63
CA GLU A 144 -14.66 -15.06 18.06
C GLU A 144 -13.66 -15.93 18.81
N LEU A 145 -13.05 -15.38 19.86
CA LEU A 145 -12.03 -16.06 20.65
C LEU A 145 -12.57 -16.43 22.02
N ASP A 146 -12.21 -17.62 22.49
CA ASP A 146 -12.48 -18.05 23.85
C ASP A 146 -11.59 -17.30 24.87
N ALA A 147 -11.82 -17.55 26.16
CA ALA A 147 -11.04 -16.94 27.24
C ALA A 147 -9.54 -17.30 27.22
N ASN A 148 -9.13 -18.33 26.47
CA ASN A 148 -7.74 -18.75 26.30
C ASN A 148 -7.12 -18.20 25.01
N GLY A 149 -7.86 -17.41 24.23
CA GLY A 149 -7.43 -16.87 22.93
C GLY A 149 -7.47 -17.89 21.79
N SER A 150 -8.13 -19.03 21.97
CA SER A 150 -8.38 -20.01 20.90
C SER A 150 -9.64 -19.62 20.13
N THR A 151 -9.66 -19.85 18.82
CA THR A 151 -10.85 -19.60 18.00
C THR A 151 -12.00 -20.49 18.45
N GLU A 152 -13.08 -19.86 18.92
CA GLU A 152 -14.33 -20.53 19.29
C GLU A 152 -15.25 -20.65 18.07
N SER A 153 -15.41 -19.55 17.33
CA SER A 153 -16.26 -19.50 16.13
C SER A 153 -15.70 -18.53 15.08
N THR A 154 -16.02 -18.75 13.80
CA THR A 154 -15.74 -17.79 12.73
C THR A 154 -17.04 -17.08 12.39
N VAL A 155 -17.09 -15.77 12.64
CA VAL A 155 -18.30 -14.94 12.49
C VAL A 155 -18.43 -14.42 11.06
N PHE A 156 -17.30 -14.21 10.39
CA PHE A 156 -17.27 -13.81 8.99
C PHE A 156 -16.01 -14.33 8.30
N GLU A 157 -16.15 -14.76 7.05
CA GLU A 157 -15.03 -15.06 6.15
C GLU A 157 -15.42 -14.68 4.73
N GLY A 158 -14.62 -13.84 4.09
CA GLY A 158 -14.89 -13.34 2.74
C GLY A 158 -13.73 -12.51 2.22
N GLY A 159 -13.83 -12.02 0.99
CA GLY A 159 -12.77 -11.21 0.37
C GLY A 159 -12.69 -11.42 -1.12
N THR A 160 -11.79 -10.72 -1.81
CA THR A 160 -11.61 -10.86 -3.25
C THR A 160 -10.99 -12.21 -3.58
N THR A 161 -11.49 -12.83 -4.65
CA THR A 161 -10.87 -14.04 -5.19
C THR A 161 -9.43 -13.77 -5.64
N ARG A 162 -8.47 -14.53 -5.13
CA ARG A 162 -7.05 -14.42 -5.50
C ARG A 162 -6.91 -14.63 -7.02
N ILE A 163 -6.53 -13.59 -7.76
CA ILE A 163 -6.31 -13.71 -9.20
C ILE A 163 -4.92 -14.33 -9.43
N GLY A 164 -4.83 -15.67 -9.35
CA GLY A 164 -3.60 -16.40 -9.67
C GLY A 164 -3.35 -17.69 -8.89
N ALA A 165 -4.33 -18.61 -8.87
CA ALA A 165 -4.07 -20.02 -8.54
C ALA A 165 -3.99 -20.86 -9.82
#